data_AF-A0A1G9QZ12-F1
#
_entry.id   AF-A0A1G9QZ12-F1
#
_cell.length_a   1.000
_cell.length_b   1.000
_cell.length_c   1.000
_cell.angle_alpha   90.00
_cell.angle_beta   90.00
_cell.angle_gamma   90.00
#
_symmetry.space_group_name_H-M   'P 1'
#
loop_
_entity.id
_entity.type
_entity.pdbx_description
1 polymer ?
#
loop_
_entity_poly.entity_id
_entity_poly.type
_entity_poly.pdbx_seq_one_letter_code
_entity_poly.pdbx_strand_id
1 'polypeptide(L)' 'MATTNPTVTTYQCPKCPGAVSEVHGSWGCTDCGYAPPHGAD' A
#
# COMPACT_ATOMS: atom_id res chain seq x y z
N MET A 1 -25.59 -8.19 13.30
CA MET A 1 -24.89 -7.86 12.04
C MET A 1 -23.51 -7.32 12.42
N ALA A 2 -22.42 -8.05 12.16
CA ALA A 2 -21.09 -7.48 12.34
C ALA A 2 -20.76 -6.70 11.07
N THR A 3 -20.81 -5.37 11.15
CA THR A 3 -20.33 -4.49 10.08
C THR A 3 -18.83 -4.65 10.03
N THR A 4 -18.34 -5.53 9.16
CA THR A 4 -16.93 -5.58 8.81
C THR A 4 -16.63 -4.28 8.11
N ASN A 5 -16.20 -3.28 8.87
CA ASN A 5 -15.70 -2.02 8.33
C ASN A 5 -14.48 -2.42 7.49
N PRO A 6 -14.52 -2.33 6.14
CA PRO A 6 -13.31 -2.53 5.38
C PRO A 6 -12.45 -1.32 5.71
N THR A 7 -11.59 -1.45 6.72
CA THR A 7 -10.45 -0.56 6.87
C THR A 7 -9.64 -0.81 5.62
N VAL A 8 -9.97 -0.05 4.57
CA VAL A 8 -9.12 0.12 3.41
C VAL A 8 -7.90 0.81 3.99
N THR A 9 -6.96 0.02 4.49
CA THR A 9 -5.68 0.49 4.99
C THR A 9 -4.98 1.04 3.76
N THR A 10 -5.22 2.32 3.47
CA THR A 10 -4.50 3.03 2.42
C THR A 10 -3.07 3.19 2.92
N TYR A 11 -2.20 2.29 2.51
CA TYR A 11 -0.78 2.40 2.80
C TYR A 11 -0.25 3.64 2.09
N GLN A 12 0.22 4.63 2.86
CA GLN A 12 0.82 5.83 2.33
C GLN A 12 2.26 5.53 1.92
N CYS A 13 2.71 6.10 0.80
CA CYS A 13 4.09 5.97 0.39
C CYS A 13 4.99 6.86 1.26
N PRO A 14 6.13 6.36 1.78
CA PRO A 14 7.06 7.17 2.57
C PRO A 14 7.90 8.14 1.72
N LYS A 15 7.88 8.01 0.38
CA LYS A 15 8.71 8.80 -0.55
C LYS A 15 7.95 9.92 -1.26
N CYS A 16 6.64 9.82 -1.36
CA CYS A 16 5.79 10.75 -2.09
C CYS A 16 4.39 10.79 -1.48
N PRO A 17 3.57 11.83 -1.74
CA PRO A 17 2.18 11.89 -1.26
C PRO A 17 1.25 10.85 -1.89
N GLY A 18 1.77 9.99 -2.77
CA GLY A 18 1.05 8.89 -3.38
C GLY A 18 0.70 7.76 -2.40
N ALA A 19 -0.32 6.98 -2.76
CA ALA A 19 -0.65 5.75 -2.07
C ALA A 19 0.14 4.57 -2.64
N VAL A 20 0.49 3.62 -1.77
CA VAL A 20 0.94 2.29 -2.15
C VAL A 20 -0.30 1.50 -2.59
N SER A 21 -0.21 0.89 -3.77
CA SER A 21 -1.24 0.02 -4.33
C SER A 21 -0.65 -1.35 -4.59
N GLU A 22 -1.47 -2.39 -4.45
CA GLU A 22 -1.07 -3.72 -4.89
C GLU A 22 -1.24 -3.81 -6.41
N VAL A 23 -0.13 -3.98 -7.13
CA VAL A 23 -0.11 -4.14 -8.58
C VAL A 23 0.43 -5.54 -8.87
N HIS A 24 -0.39 -6.41 -9.44
CA HIS A 24 -0.03 -7.81 -9.73
C HIS A 24 0.49 -8.60 -8.51
N GLY A 25 -0.08 -8.37 -7.31
CA GLY A 25 0.35 -9.04 -6.08
C GLY A 25 1.64 -8.48 -5.47
N SER A 26 2.17 -7.38 -6.01
CA SER A 26 3.30 -6.64 -5.45
C SER A 26 2.83 -5.30 -4.92
N TRP A 27 3.18 -5.00 -3.67
CA TRP A 27 2.88 -3.70 -3.06
C TRP A 27 3.90 -2.68 -3.56
N GLY A 28 3.43 -1.62 -4.21
CA GLY A 28 4.28 -0.57 -4.74
C GLY A 28 3.54 0.76 -4.86
N CYS A 29 4.24 1.86 -4.68
CA CYS A 29 3.71 3.17 -4.99
C CYS A 29 3.80 3.42 -6.49
N THR A 30 2.66 3.58 -7.13
CA THR A 30 2.57 3.88 -8.57
C THR A 30 2.92 5.33 -8.91
N ASP A 31 2.91 6.21 -7.92
CA ASP A 31 3.13 7.65 -8.10
C ASP A 31 4.63 7.99 -8.24
N CYS A 32 5.46 7.49 -7.33
CA CYS A 32 6.91 7.70 -7.35
C CYS A 32 7.73 6.43 -7.63
N GLY A 33 7.10 5.29 -7.91
CA GLY A 33 7.77 4.01 -8.18
C GLY A 33 8.44 3.37 -6.96
N TYR A 34 8.12 3.83 -5.75
CA TYR A 34 8.67 3.26 -4.52
C TYR A 34 8.07 1.87 -4.27
N ALA A 35 8.88 0.83 -4.42
CA ALA A 35 8.55 -0.52 -3.95
C ALA A 35 9.16 -0.71 -2.55
N PRO A 36 8.37 -0.92 -1.48
CA PRO A 36 8.92 -1.33 -0.20
C PRO A 36 9.72 -2.63 -0.38
N PRO A 37 10.90 -2.77 0.26
CA PRO A 37 11.64 -4.01 0.24
C PRO A 37 10.75 -5.12 0.81
N HIS A 38 10.59 -6.21 0.05
CA HIS A 38 9.87 -7.38 0.51
C HIS A 38 10.52 -7.90 1.80
N GLY A 39 9.85 -7.69 2.94
CA GLY A 39 10.29 -8.18 4.25
C GLY A 39 11.34 -7.30 4.92
N ALA A 40 10.88 -6.38 5.78
CA ALA A 40 11.53 -6.27 7.07
C ALA A 40 10.72 -7.20 8.00
N ASP A 41 11.31 -8.35 8.30
CA ASP A 41 10.88 -9.25 9.38
C ASP A 41 10.80 -8.49 10.72
#